data_AF-A0A7C3BBX1-F1
#
_entry.id   AF-A0A7C3BBX1-F1
#
_cell.length_a   1.000
_cell.length_b   1.000
_cell.length_c   1.000
_cell.angle_alpha   90.00
_cell.angle_beta   90.00
_cell.angle_gamma   90.00
#
_symmetry.space_group_name_H-M   'P 1'
#
loop_
_entity.id
_entity.type
_entity.pdbx_description
1 polymer ?
#
loop_
_entity_poly.entity_id
_entity_poly.type
_entity_poly.pdbx_seq_one_letter_code
_entity_poly.pdbx_strand_id
1 'polypeptide(L)'
;MLSVAILACFAALVKTQNTPAFTRPSFVQRRCHSSDNATLCYNNAVGTLYLVATPIGNLEDITLRALRVLSEVDTIAAEDTRHTRKLLSHYQIRTPLLSYHEHNKETRKDEILQALAGGDVALVSDAGMPGLSDPGYELVQAALEADHQVSPIPGASAPVASLVVSGLPTDAFIFIGYLPRRAAERRNLLASLAVERRTMIAFEAPHRLLGSLKEMEAQFGAQRRIAACRELTKLHEEILRGSLAEILAHFQSTKPRGEFTLVVAGKPLDERWLEPAVRKQLRIFLDQGLKPSDAARQVAAQSRWSRQEVYRLTLEK
;
A
#
# COMPACT_ATOMS: atom_id res chain seq x y z
N MET A 1 10.71 20.65 -9.84
CA MET A 1 11.52 19.40 -9.87
C MET A 1 10.73 18.16 -10.31
N LEU A 2 9.39 18.11 -10.17
CA LEU A 2 8.56 16.96 -10.60
C LEU A 2 8.58 16.66 -12.13
N SER A 3 8.99 17.63 -12.95
CA SER A 3 8.85 17.56 -14.42
C SER A 3 9.96 16.78 -15.13
N VAL A 4 11.20 16.73 -14.59
CA VAL A 4 12.35 16.17 -15.33
C VAL A 4 12.41 14.64 -15.25
N ALA A 5 12.11 14.05 -14.09
CA ALA A 5 12.15 12.60 -13.91
C ALA A 5 10.99 11.88 -14.64
N ILE A 6 9.80 12.49 -14.64
CA ILE A 6 8.64 11.95 -15.37
C ILE A 6 8.88 12.05 -16.88
N LEU A 7 9.41 13.18 -17.39
CA LEU A 7 9.79 13.30 -18.80
C LEU A 7 10.87 12.28 -19.19
N ALA A 8 11.87 12.03 -18.33
CA ALA A 8 12.92 11.06 -18.60
C ALA A 8 12.37 9.62 -18.66
N CYS A 9 11.48 9.24 -17.74
CA CYS A 9 10.78 7.95 -17.79
C CYS A 9 9.91 7.83 -19.05
N PHE A 10 9.18 8.88 -19.41
CA PHE A 10 8.30 8.87 -20.59
C PHE A 10 9.11 8.81 -21.90
N ALA A 11 10.22 9.54 -21.99
CA ALA A 11 11.12 9.51 -23.15
C ALA A 11 11.84 8.16 -23.30
N ALA A 12 12.17 7.49 -22.18
CA ALA A 12 12.67 6.11 -22.21
C ALA A 12 11.58 5.12 -22.69
N LEU A 13 10.33 5.31 -22.26
CA LEU A 13 9.19 4.48 -22.66
C LEU A 13 8.91 4.56 -24.17
N VAL A 14 8.91 5.77 -24.74
CA VAL A 14 8.67 5.98 -26.18
C VAL A 14 9.80 5.39 -27.02
N LYS A 15 11.05 5.43 -26.55
CA LYS A 15 12.17 4.76 -27.24
C LYS A 15 12.05 3.23 -27.24
N THR A 16 11.37 2.63 -26.26
CA THR A 16 11.11 1.17 -26.21
C THR A 16 9.89 0.71 -27.02
N GLN A 17 9.09 1.62 -27.60
CA GLN A 17 7.96 1.24 -28.45
C GLN A 17 8.33 1.03 -29.93
N ASN A 18 9.54 1.43 -30.34
CA ASN A 18 10.09 1.17 -31.69
C ASN A 18 11.16 0.07 -31.73
N THR A 19 11.36 -0.67 -30.64
CA THR A 19 12.14 -1.91 -30.65
C THR A 19 11.28 -3.06 -31.16
N PRO A 20 11.84 -4.03 -31.92
CA PRO A 20 11.12 -5.26 -32.23
C PRO A 20 10.64 -5.90 -30.91
N ALA A 21 9.56 -6.70 -30.98
CA ALA A 21 9.00 -7.47 -29.86
C ALA A 21 10.10 -7.82 -28.86
N PHE A 22 9.92 -7.52 -27.57
CA PHE A 22 10.91 -7.70 -26.50
C PHE A 22 11.49 -9.13 -26.54
N THR A 23 12.47 -9.34 -27.43
CA THR A 23 13.19 -10.58 -27.58
C THR A 23 13.96 -10.70 -26.30
N ARG A 24 13.85 -11.88 -25.66
CA ARG A 24 14.63 -12.27 -24.46
C ARG A 24 15.94 -11.49 -24.45
N PRO A 25 16.24 -10.68 -23.42
CA PRO A 25 17.49 -9.93 -23.41
C PRO A 25 18.62 -10.92 -23.70
N SER A 26 19.29 -10.75 -24.84
CA SER A 26 20.42 -11.58 -25.21
C SER A 26 21.47 -11.36 -24.13
N PHE A 27 21.64 -12.36 -23.29
CA PHE A 27 22.49 -12.34 -22.12
C PHE A 27 23.88 -11.82 -22.49
N VAL A 28 24.38 -10.89 -21.68
CA VAL A 28 25.78 -10.48 -21.72
C VAL A 28 26.62 -11.74 -21.49
N GLN A 29 27.29 -12.22 -22.53
CA GLN A 29 28.33 -13.24 -22.42
C GLN A 29 29.40 -12.73 -21.46
N ARG A 30 29.38 -13.20 -20.21
CA ARG A 30 30.59 -13.14 -19.38
C ARG A 30 31.59 -14.10 -20.03
N ARG A 31 32.69 -13.56 -20.55
CA ARG A 31 33.81 -14.36 -21.05
C ARG A 31 34.41 -15.11 -19.87
N CYS A 32 34.16 -16.41 -19.78
CA CYS A 32 34.99 -17.31 -18.97
C CYS A 32 36.40 -17.29 -19.57
N HIS A 33 37.40 -16.88 -18.79
CA HIS A 33 38.80 -17.08 -19.15
C HIS A 33 39.32 -18.35 -18.48
N SER A 34 39.79 -19.26 -19.34
CA SER A 34 40.78 -20.35 -19.16
C SER A 34 40.56 -21.38 -18.04
N SER A 35 40.94 -22.64 -18.16
CA SER A 35 41.41 -23.50 -19.26
C SER A 35 41.40 -24.92 -18.69
N ASP A 36 41.09 -25.89 -19.53
CA ASP A 36 41.14 -27.34 -19.30
C ASP A 36 39.95 -28.01 -18.60
N ASN A 37 39.51 -29.09 -19.27
CA ASN A 37 38.34 -29.95 -19.08
C ASN A 37 36.98 -29.40 -19.50
N ALA A 38 36.43 -30.04 -20.54
CA ALA A 38 35.08 -29.89 -21.04
C ALA A 38 34.06 -30.40 -20.00
N THR A 39 33.82 -29.62 -18.96
CA THR A 39 32.56 -29.66 -18.23
C THR A 39 31.56 -28.90 -19.09
N LEU A 40 30.50 -29.56 -19.56
CA LEU A 40 29.35 -28.86 -20.12
C LEU A 40 28.89 -27.83 -19.08
N CYS A 41 29.19 -26.55 -19.32
CA CYS A 41 28.52 -25.47 -18.63
C CYS A 41 27.08 -25.48 -19.13
N TYR A 42 26.21 -26.25 -18.48
CA TYR A 42 24.79 -25.94 -18.51
C TYR A 42 24.70 -24.50 -18.00
N ASN A 43 24.54 -23.55 -18.92
CA ASN A 43 23.95 -22.27 -18.59
C ASN A 43 22.55 -22.63 -18.07
N ASN A 44 22.43 -22.92 -16.77
CA ASN A 44 21.14 -23.04 -16.12
C ASN A 44 20.41 -21.75 -16.47
N ALA A 45 19.40 -21.85 -17.32
CA ALA A 45 18.53 -20.74 -17.62
C ALA A 45 17.85 -20.41 -16.30
N VAL A 46 18.35 -19.37 -15.64
CA VAL A 46 17.78 -18.91 -14.38
C VAL A 46 16.42 -18.32 -14.72
N GLY A 47 15.35 -19.05 -14.39
CA GLY A 47 13.98 -18.59 -14.59
C GLY A 47 13.69 -17.33 -13.80
N THR A 48 12.70 -16.57 -14.28
CA THR A 48 12.22 -15.35 -13.64
C THR A 48 10.92 -15.63 -12.89
N LEU A 49 10.88 -15.26 -11.62
CA LEU A 49 9.66 -15.14 -10.84
C LEU A 49 9.00 -13.79 -11.13
N TYR A 50 7.90 -13.80 -11.88
CA TYR A 50 7.10 -12.63 -12.15
C TYR A 50 6.03 -12.43 -11.07
N LEU A 51 6.06 -11.30 -10.36
CA LEU A 51 4.98 -10.92 -9.45
C LEU A 51 3.93 -10.16 -10.25
N VAL A 52 2.80 -10.80 -10.57
CA VAL A 52 1.81 -10.24 -11.51
C VAL A 52 0.59 -9.72 -10.78
N ALA A 53 0.37 -8.40 -10.83
CA ALA A 53 -0.82 -7.79 -10.29
C ALA A 53 -2.08 -8.21 -11.07
N THR A 54 -3.10 -8.69 -10.36
CA THR A 54 -4.41 -9.06 -10.91
C THR A 54 -5.45 -7.97 -10.62
N PRO A 55 -6.56 -7.91 -11.38
CA PRO A 55 -7.68 -7.02 -11.07
C PRO A 55 -8.18 -7.10 -9.61
N ILE A 56 -8.64 -5.97 -9.06
CA ILE A 56 -9.25 -5.91 -7.72
C ILE A 56 -10.80 -5.90 -7.73
N GLY A 57 -11.39 -5.99 -8.91
CA GLY A 57 -12.85 -5.96 -9.07
C GLY A 57 -13.33 -5.87 -10.52
N ASN A 58 -12.69 -5.03 -11.33
CA ASN A 58 -12.97 -4.91 -12.76
C ASN A 58 -11.92 -5.63 -13.60
N LEU A 59 -12.34 -6.58 -14.44
CA LEU A 59 -11.43 -7.32 -15.32
C LEU A 59 -10.59 -6.38 -16.22
N GLU A 60 -11.14 -5.25 -16.64
CA GLU A 60 -10.45 -4.25 -17.47
C GLU A 60 -9.21 -3.63 -16.81
N ASP A 61 -9.03 -3.75 -15.50
CA ASP A 61 -7.86 -3.22 -14.78
C ASP A 61 -6.59 -4.07 -14.98
N ILE A 62 -6.68 -5.21 -15.67
CA ILE A 62 -5.50 -6.01 -16.00
C ILE A 62 -4.65 -5.33 -17.06
N THR A 63 -3.32 -5.35 -16.88
CA THR A 63 -2.43 -4.73 -17.86
C THR A 63 -2.16 -5.67 -19.05
N LEU A 64 -1.90 -5.09 -20.22
CA LEU A 64 -1.50 -5.86 -21.40
C LEU A 64 -0.23 -6.69 -21.15
N ARG A 65 0.70 -6.16 -20.32
CA ARG A 65 1.92 -6.89 -19.94
C ARG A 65 1.60 -8.07 -19.01
N ALA A 66 0.66 -7.93 -18.09
CA ALA A 66 0.20 -9.04 -17.26
C ALA A 66 -0.39 -10.17 -18.12
N LEU A 67 -1.28 -9.84 -19.07
CA LEU A 67 -1.85 -10.84 -20.00
C LEU A 67 -0.79 -11.58 -20.80
N ARG A 68 0.19 -10.84 -21.36
CA ARG A 68 1.31 -11.44 -22.09
C ARG A 68 2.12 -12.39 -21.20
N VAL A 69 2.57 -11.90 -20.04
CA VAL A 69 3.40 -12.69 -19.11
C VAL A 69 2.64 -13.95 -18.67
N LEU A 70 1.38 -13.83 -18.24
CA LEU A 70 0.58 -14.98 -17.83
C LEU A 70 0.38 -16.00 -18.97
N SER A 71 0.46 -15.59 -20.23
CA SER A 71 0.36 -16.47 -21.40
C SER A 71 1.68 -17.12 -21.81
N GLU A 72 2.82 -16.57 -21.39
CA GLU A 72 4.16 -16.97 -21.82
C GLU A 72 4.96 -17.75 -20.76
N VAL A 73 4.65 -17.55 -19.46
CA VAL A 73 5.29 -18.31 -18.36
C VAL A 73 4.92 -19.79 -18.41
N ASP A 74 5.78 -20.64 -17.88
CA ASP A 74 5.61 -22.09 -17.89
C ASP A 74 4.57 -22.56 -16.85
N THR A 75 4.43 -21.83 -15.75
CA THR A 75 3.45 -22.10 -14.70
C THR A 75 3.03 -20.83 -13.96
N ILE A 76 1.78 -20.79 -13.51
CA ILE A 76 1.24 -19.75 -12.64
C ILE A 76 1.03 -20.33 -11.24
N ALA A 77 1.77 -19.84 -10.26
CA ALA A 77 1.50 -20.05 -8.84
C ALA A 77 0.39 -19.08 -8.41
N ALA A 78 -0.73 -19.61 -7.91
CA ALA A 78 -1.92 -18.84 -7.57
C ALA A 78 -2.43 -19.16 -6.17
N GLU A 79 -2.86 -18.14 -5.44
CA GLU A 79 -3.51 -18.28 -4.13
C GLU A 79 -4.76 -19.16 -4.19
N ASP A 80 -5.80 -18.75 -4.92
CA ASP A 80 -6.91 -19.60 -5.32
C ASP A 80 -6.90 -19.89 -6.84
N THR A 81 -6.54 -21.12 -7.18
CA THR A 81 -6.55 -21.60 -8.57
C THR A 81 -7.94 -21.57 -9.22
N ARG A 82 -9.03 -21.67 -8.44
CA ARG A 82 -10.41 -21.61 -8.95
C ARG A 82 -10.77 -20.18 -9.33
N HIS A 83 -10.37 -19.20 -8.52
CA HIS A 83 -10.55 -17.79 -8.82
C HIS A 83 -9.70 -17.41 -10.05
N THR A 84 -8.41 -17.70 -9.99
CA THR A 84 -7.47 -17.40 -11.09
C THR A 84 -7.90 -18.05 -12.40
N ARG A 85 -8.44 -19.28 -12.38
CA ARG A 85 -8.93 -19.94 -13.61
C ARG A 85 -10.06 -19.19 -14.30
N LYS A 86 -10.93 -18.47 -13.57
CA LYS A 86 -11.96 -17.63 -14.19
C LYS A 86 -11.34 -16.47 -14.96
N LEU A 87 -10.35 -15.79 -14.36
CA LEU A 87 -9.58 -14.72 -14.99
C LEU A 87 -8.90 -15.21 -16.26
N LEU A 88 -8.13 -16.30 -16.16
CA LEU A 88 -7.42 -16.87 -17.31
C LEU A 88 -8.37 -17.32 -18.43
N SER A 89 -9.53 -17.90 -18.08
CA SER A 89 -10.53 -18.33 -19.06
C SER A 89 -11.13 -17.15 -19.82
N HIS A 90 -11.41 -16.04 -19.14
CA HIS A 90 -11.91 -14.81 -19.78
C HIS A 90 -10.93 -14.30 -20.86
N TYR A 91 -9.63 -14.34 -20.56
CA TYR A 91 -8.57 -13.92 -21.48
C TYR A 91 -8.00 -15.05 -22.36
N GLN A 92 -8.62 -16.23 -22.35
CA GLN A 92 -8.23 -17.40 -23.16
C GLN A 92 -6.79 -17.90 -22.91
N ILE A 93 -6.28 -17.69 -21.69
CA ILE A 93 -4.96 -18.14 -21.25
C ILE A 93 -5.05 -19.57 -20.74
N ARG A 94 -4.15 -20.44 -21.22
CA ARG A 94 -4.16 -21.90 -20.93
C ARG A 94 -3.02 -22.38 -20.04
N THR A 95 -2.21 -21.45 -19.56
CA THR A 95 -1.03 -21.73 -18.74
C THR A 95 -1.40 -22.58 -17.51
N PRO A 96 -0.61 -23.62 -17.18
CA PRO A 96 -0.85 -24.46 -16.02
C PRO A 96 -0.88 -23.66 -14.71
N LEU A 97 -1.74 -24.08 -13.79
CA LEU A 97 -1.89 -23.48 -12.47
C LEU A 97 -1.35 -24.42 -11.39
N LEU A 98 -0.61 -23.84 -10.45
CA LEU A 98 -0.15 -24.46 -9.21
C LEU A 98 -0.73 -23.67 -8.04
N SER A 99 -1.29 -24.36 -7.03
CA SER A 99 -1.85 -23.69 -5.86
C SER A 99 -0.76 -23.31 -4.86
N TYR A 100 -0.68 -22.04 -4.48
CA TYR A 100 0.28 -21.52 -3.51
C TYR A 100 -0.41 -20.52 -2.58
N HIS A 101 -0.71 -20.96 -1.36
CA HIS A 101 -1.45 -20.19 -0.36
C HIS A 101 -0.88 -20.39 1.05
N GLU A 102 -1.33 -19.59 2.03
CA GLU A 102 -0.76 -19.55 3.39
C GLU A 102 -0.58 -20.94 4.04
N HIS A 103 -1.53 -21.87 3.83
CA HIS A 103 -1.49 -23.21 4.44
C HIS A 103 -0.53 -24.21 3.78
N ASN A 104 -0.06 -23.97 2.56
CA ASN A 104 0.80 -24.91 1.81
C ASN A 104 2.10 -24.27 1.32
N LYS A 105 2.34 -23.00 1.68
CA LYS A 105 3.46 -22.21 1.17
C LYS A 105 4.82 -22.89 1.43
N GLU A 106 5.01 -23.48 2.61
CA GLU A 106 6.27 -24.16 2.94
C GLU A 106 6.48 -25.44 2.13
N THR A 107 5.42 -26.20 1.85
CA THR A 107 5.53 -27.48 1.13
C THR A 107 5.59 -27.30 -0.38
N ARG A 108 5.00 -26.22 -0.91
CA ARG A 108 4.97 -25.92 -2.35
C ARG A 108 6.11 -25.01 -2.82
N LYS A 109 6.85 -24.39 -1.90
CA LYS A 109 8.00 -23.53 -2.21
C LYS A 109 9.04 -24.25 -3.06
N ASP A 110 9.44 -25.46 -2.67
CA ASP A 110 10.47 -26.23 -3.38
C ASP A 110 10.03 -26.63 -4.79
N GLU A 111 8.74 -26.96 -4.97
CA GLU A 111 8.17 -27.26 -6.28
C GLU A 111 8.19 -26.04 -7.20
N ILE A 112 7.93 -24.84 -6.66
CA ILE A 112 8.02 -23.60 -7.44
C ILE A 112 9.46 -23.26 -7.78
N LEU A 113 10.42 -23.44 -6.87
CA LEU A 113 11.84 -23.24 -7.16
C LEU A 113 12.33 -24.23 -8.22
N GLN A 114 11.86 -25.48 -8.18
CA GLN A 114 12.15 -26.45 -9.23
C GLN A 114 11.56 -26.02 -10.58
N ALA A 115 10.33 -25.48 -10.60
CA ALA A 115 9.75 -24.91 -11.82
C ALA A 115 10.57 -23.72 -12.34
N LEU A 116 11.05 -22.84 -11.44
CA LEU A 116 11.93 -21.71 -11.78
C LEU A 116 13.30 -22.13 -12.31
N ALA A 117 13.79 -23.32 -11.95
CA ALA A 117 15.02 -23.88 -12.53
C ALA A 117 14.83 -24.35 -13.99
N GLY A 118 13.58 -24.65 -14.38
CA GLY A 118 13.22 -25.10 -15.73
C GLY A 118 12.68 -24.01 -16.64
N GLY A 119 12.15 -22.91 -16.09
CA GLY A 119 11.47 -21.87 -16.85
C GLY A 119 10.94 -20.71 -16.00
N ASP A 120 10.10 -19.88 -16.57
CA ASP A 120 9.55 -18.70 -15.90
C ASP A 120 8.28 -19.07 -15.12
N VAL A 121 8.09 -18.45 -13.95
CA VAL A 121 6.89 -18.65 -13.11
C VAL A 121 6.25 -17.31 -12.81
N ALA A 122 4.92 -17.22 -12.95
CA ALA A 122 4.17 -16.08 -12.44
C ALA A 122 3.55 -16.39 -11.08
N LEU A 123 3.70 -15.51 -10.11
CA LEU A 123 2.92 -15.50 -8.87
C LEU A 123 1.77 -14.51 -9.01
N VAL A 124 0.56 -14.95 -8.65
CA VAL A 124 -0.65 -14.12 -8.56
C VAL A 124 -1.34 -14.32 -7.21
N SER A 125 -1.94 -13.26 -6.66
CA SER A 125 -2.92 -13.35 -5.58
C SER A 125 -4.34 -13.24 -6.15
N ASP A 126 -5.33 -13.48 -5.30
CA ASP A 126 -6.73 -13.42 -5.70
C ASP A 126 -7.14 -12.05 -6.23
N ALA A 127 -6.52 -10.97 -5.73
CA ALA A 127 -6.78 -9.61 -6.18
C ALA A 127 -5.59 -8.69 -5.90
N GLY A 128 -5.21 -7.89 -6.90
CA GLY A 128 -4.21 -6.85 -6.74
C GLY A 128 -2.77 -7.37 -6.82
N MET A 129 -1.86 -6.70 -6.09
CA MET A 129 -0.43 -6.99 -6.14
C MET A 129 -0.06 -8.11 -5.15
N PRO A 130 0.53 -9.23 -5.61
CA PRO A 130 0.95 -10.32 -4.73
C PRO A 130 1.95 -9.88 -3.66
N GLY A 131 1.90 -10.51 -2.48
CA GLY A 131 2.78 -10.22 -1.35
C GLY A 131 2.34 -9.06 -0.46
N LEU A 132 1.20 -8.40 -0.74
CA LEU A 132 0.63 -7.35 0.10
C LEU A 132 -0.57 -7.85 0.90
N SER A 133 -0.32 -8.40 2.09
CA SER A 133 -1.32 -9.10 2.92
C SER A 133 -1.78 -10.46 2.37
N ASP A 134 -1.07 -10.94 1.35
CA ASP A 134 -1.23 -12.22 0.67
C ASP A 134 0.11 -12.98 0.68
N PRO A 135 0.13 -14.30 0.46
CA PRO A 135 1.37 -15.07 0.33
C PRO A 135 2.25 -14.53 -0.82
N GLY A 136 3.57 -14.65 -0.66
CA GLY A 136 4.52 -14.29 -1.72
C GLY A 136 5.86 -13.79 -1.22
N TYR A 137 5.91 -13.12 -0.06
CA TYR A 137 7.15 -12.62 0.53
C TYR A 137 8.22 -13.73 0.68
N GLU A 138 7.84 -14.86 1.29
CA GLU A 138 8.74 -15.99 1.51
C GLU A 138 9.21 -16.64 0.20
N LEU A 139 8.34 -16.70 -0.82
CA LEU A 139 8.72 -17.20 -2.14
C LEU A 139 9.70 -16.27 -2.85
N VAL A 140 9.50 -14.96 -2.74
CA VAL A 140 10.44 -13.95 -3.26
C VAL A 140 11.80 -14.10 -2.58
N GLN A 141 11.84 -14.25 -1.25
CA GLN A 141 13.09 -14.50 -0.54
C GLN A 141 13.79 -15.76 -1.04
N ALA A 142 13.06 -16.88 -1.10
CA ALA A 142 13.63 -18.15 -1.52
C ALA A 142 14.12 -18.13 -2.98
N ALA A 143 13.40 -17.44 -3.87
CA ALA A 143 13.84 -17.24 -5.26
C ALA A 143 15.14 -16.43 -5.32
N LEU A 144 15.25 -15.34 -4.57
CA LEU A 144 16.47 -14.53 -4.49
C LEU A 144 17.65 -15.31 -3.88
N GLU A 145 17.40 -16.11 -2.85
CA GLU A 145 18.42 -16.97 -2.21
C GLU A 145 18.95 -18.06 -3.15
N ALA A 146 18.11 -18.53 -4.09
CA ALA A 146 18.47 -19.46 -5.15
C ALA A 146 18.96 -18.77 -6.44
N ASP A 147 19.34 -17.49 -6.37
CA ASP A 147 19.84 -16.67 -7.47
C ASP A 147 18.88 -16.50 -8.66
N HIS A 148 17.57 -16.72 -8.46
CA HIS A 148 16.54 -16.47 -9.47
C HIS A 148 16.26 -14.97 -9.66
N GLN A 149 15.89 -14.60 -10.88
CA GLN A 149 15.42 -13.24 -11.15
C GLN A 149 14.01 -13.05 -10.57
N VAL A 150 13.75 -11.90 -9.97
CA VAL A 150 12.41 -11.51 -9.52
C VAL A 150 12.02 -10.21 -10.22
N SER A 151 10.85 -10.22 -10.88
CA SER A 151 10.41 -9.10 -11.72
C SER A 151 8.95 -8.73 -11.42
N PRO A 152 8.68 -7.51 -10.93
CA PRO A 152 7.30 -7.06 -10.73
C PRO A 152 6.65 -6.70 -12.07
N ILE A 153 5.40 -7.12 -12.27
CA ILE A 153 4.49 -6.62 -13.29
C ILE A 153 3.48 -5.69 -12.60
N PRO A 154 3.65 -4.36 -12.74
CA PRO A 154 2.74 -3.39 -12.13
C PRO A 154 1.29 -3.56 -12.61
N GLY A 155 0.34 -3.19 -11.75
CA GLY A 155 -1.09 -3.22 -12.06
C GLY A 155 -1.92 -2.73 -10.88
N ALA A 156 -3.16 -3.23 -10.78
CA ALA A 156 -4.12 -2.79 -9.77
C ALA A 156 -3.61 -2.99 -8.34
N SER A 157 -3.87 -2.00 -7.47
CA SER A 157 -3.50 -2.02 -6.06
C SER A 157 -4.52 -1.23 -5.24
N ALA A 158 -5.33 -1.94 -4.45
CA ALA A 158 -6.37 -1.31 -3.64
C ALA A 158 -5.83 -0.25 -2.65
N PRO A 159 -4.69 -0.44 -1.96
CA PRO A 159 -4.12 0.60 -1.08
C PRO A 159 -3.78 1.89 -1.82
N VAL A 160 -3.11 1.78 -2.97
CA VAL A 160 -2.67 2.95 -3.75
C VAL A 160 -3.86 3.66 -4.39
N ALA A 161 -4.79 2.90 -4.99
CA ALA A 161 -6.02 3.46 -5.56
C ALA A 161 -6.81 4.21 -4.48
N SER A 162 -7.00 3.59 -3.31
CA SER A 162 -7.70 4.20 -2.16
C SER A 162 -7.02 5.47 -1.67
N LEU A 163 -5.68 5.46 -1.56
CA LEU A 163 -4.91 6.62 -1.13
C LEU A 163 -5.13 7.81 -2.04
N VAL A 164 -5.02 7.62 -3.36
CA VAL A 164 -5.16 8.70 -4.36
C VAL A 164 -6.57 9.29 -4.34
N VAL A 165 -7.60 8.44 -4.24
CA VAL A 165 -8.98 8.94 -4.19
C VAL A 165 -9.38 9.48 -2.81
N SER A 166 -8.66 9.16 -1.74
CA SER A 166 -9.03 9.57 -0.37
C SER A 166 -9.10 11.08 -0.17
N GLY A 167 -8.32 11.86 -0.93
CA GLY A 167 -8.13 13.30 -0.72
C GLY A 167 -7.26 13.63 0.50
N LEU A 168 -6.53 12.65 1.05
CA LEU A 168 -5.58 12.84 2.15
C LEU A 168 -4.14 12.99 1.61
N PRO A 169 -3.20 13.52 2.43
CA PRO A 169 -1.81 13.69 2.02
C PRO A 169 -1.18 12.38 1.53
N THR A 170 -0.48 12.44 0.39
CA THR A 170 0.12 11.27 -0.28
C THR A 170 1.65 11.35 -0.36
N ASP A 171 2.27 12.36 0.26
CA ASP A 171 3.72 12.56 0.29
C ASP A 171 4.43 11.47 1.12
N ALA A 172 3.78 10.99 2.17
CA ALA A 172 4.23 9.85 2.95
C ALA A 172 3.02 9.13 3.57
N PHE A 173 3.04 7.80 3.48
CA PHE A 173 2.00 6.95 4.05
C PHE A 173 2.59 5.68 4.66
N ILE A 174 1.82 5.03 5.51
CA ILE A 174 2.09 3.68 6.01
C ILE A 174 0.96 2.75 5.59
N PHE A 175 1.32 1.55 5.15
CA PHE A 175 0.38 0.48 4.90
C PHE A 175 0.44 -0.53 6.06
N ILE A 176 -0.70 -0.73 6.72
CA ILE A 176 -0.84 -1.58 7.91
C ILE A 176 -1.25 -3.01 7.53
N GLY A 177 -1.86 -3.19 6.35
CA GLY A 177 -2.54 -4.44 6.00
C GLY A 177 -3.87 -4.58 6.74
N TYR A 178 -4.26 -5.82 7.04
CA TYR A 178 -5.46 -6.08 7.83
C TYR A 178 -5.27 -5.74 9.31
N LEU A 179 -6.25 -5.05 9.90
CA LEU A 179 -6.24 -4.82 11.34
C LEU A 179 -6.32 -6.14 12.12
N PRO A 180 -5.65 -6.26 13.29
CA PRO A 180 -5.68 -7.47 14.11
C PRO A 180 -7.10 -7.91 14.45
N ARG A 181 -7.34 -9.22 14.39
CA ARG A 181 -8.67 -9.81 14.66
C ARG A 181 -9.06 -9.62 16.13
N ARG A 182 -8.12 -9.83 17.06
CA ARG A 182 -8.36 -9.70 18.50
C ARG A 182 -8.46 -8.23 18.89
N ALA A 183 -9.51 -7.86 19.63
CA ALA A 183 -9.77 -6.47 20.01
C ALA A 183 -8.67 -5.85 20.88
N ALA A 184 -8.01 -6.64 21.74
CA ALA A 184 -6.89 -6.14 22.55
C ALA A 184 -5.68 -5.77 21.68
N GLU A 185 -5.29 -6.65 20.76
CA GLU A 185 -4.18 -6.41 19.82
C GLU A 185 -4.47 -5.23 18.91
N ARG A 186 -5.70 -5.12 18.40
CA ARG A 186 -6.13 -4.00 17.55
C ARG A 186 -6.09 -2.67 18.31
N ARG A 187 -6.60 -2.61 19.55
CA ARG A 187 -6.51 -1.40 20.38
C ARG A 187 -5.07 -1.00 20.66
N ASN A 188 -4.19 -1.96 20.96
CA ASN A 188 -2.77 -1.68 21.21
C ASN A 188 -2.08 -1.12 19.96
N LEU A 189 -2.35 -1.71 18.78
CA LEU A 189 -1.85 -1.20 17.51
C LEU A 189 -2.38 0.22 17.22
N LEU A 190 -3.69 0.46 17.39
CA LEU A 190 -4.27 1.77 17.15
C LEU A 190 -3.73 2.82 18.14
N ALA A 191 -3.51 2.45 19.41
CA ALA A 191 -2.90 3.35 20.40
C ALA A 191 -1.47 3.76 19.99
N SER A 192 -0.65 2.83 19.50
CA SER A 192 0.71 3.16 19.04
C SER A 192 0.71 4.07 17.80
N LEU A 193 -0.31 3.94 16.95
CA LEU A 193 -0.50 4.75 15.74
C LEU A 193 -1.12 6.13 16.00
N ALA A 194 -1.58 6.43 17.23
CA ALA A 194 -2.25 7.70 17.52
C ALA A 194 -1.36 8.94 17.28
N VAL A 195 -0.05 8.76 17.39
CA VAL A 195 0.98 9.79 17.16
C VAL A 195 1.52 9.82 15.73
N GLU A 196 1.16 8.85 14.89
CA GLU A 196 1.62 8.77 13.50
C GLU A 196 1.14 10.01 12.72
N ARG A 197 2.04 10.63 11.96
CA ARG A 197 1.79 11.88 11.21
C ARG A 197 1.51 11.63 9.73
N ARG A 198 1.92 10.48 9.22
CA ARG A 198 1.69 10.05 7.84
C ARG A 198 0.27 9.53 7.68
N THR A 199 -0.23 9.55 6.45
CA THR A 199 -1.49 8.88 6.12
C THR A 199 -1.35 7.38 6.37
N MET A 200 -2.39 6.76 6.91
CA MET A 200 -2.40 5.35 7.29
C MET A 200 -3.42 4.61 6.44
N ILE A 201 -3.04 3.45 5.90
CA ILE A 201 -3.92 2.62 5.07
C ILE A 201 -4.09 1.27 5.73
N ALA A 202 -5.33 0.83 5.93
CA ALA A 202 -5.65 -0.48 6.50
C ALA A 202 -6.79 -1.15 5.74
N PHE A 203 -6.77 -2.47 5.68
CA PHE A 203 -7.89 -3.27 5.20
C PHE A 203 -8.80 -3.66 6.35
N GLU A 204 -10.11 -3.73 6.09
CA GLU A 204 -11.08 -4.23 7.06
C GLU A 204 -12.25 -4.96 6.42
N ALA A 205 -12.70 -6.02 7.10
CA ALA A 205 -13.86 -6.80 6.69
C ALA A 205 -15.16 -6.11 7.14
N PRO A 206 -16.27 -6.24 6.40
CA PRO A 206 -17.50 -5.47 6.65
C PRO A 206 -18.10 -5.76 8.03
N HIS A 207 -18.02 -7.02 8.49
CA HIS A 207 -18.54 -7.45 9.79
C HIS A 207 -17.70 -6.94 10.97
N ARG A 208 -16.48 -6.44 10.72
CA ARG A 208 -15.57 -5.88 11.73
C ARG A 208 -15.51 -4.35 11.70
N LEU A 209 -15.91 -3.74 10.59
CA LEU A 209 -15.76 -2.32 10.32
C LEU A 209 -16.22 -1.42 11.48
N LEU A 210 -17.43 -1.65 12.01
CA LEU A 210 -17.97 -0.86 13.11
C LEU A 210 -17.13 -0.93 14.39
N GLY A 211 -16.57 -2.10 14.71
CA GLY A 211 -15.70 -2.27 15.87
C GLY A 211 -14.39 -1.51 15.68
N SER A 212 -13.79 -1.62 14.48
CA SER A 212 -12.54 -0.93 14.14
C SER A 212 -12.71 0.58 14.09
N LEU A 213 -13.81 1.11 13.53
CA LEU A 213 -14.09 2.55 13.51
C LEU A 213 -14.27 3.13 14.93
N LYS A 214 -14.98 2.42 15.82
CA LYS A 214 -15.12 2.83 17.23
C LYS A 214 -13.77 2.91 17.95
N GLU A 215 -12.91 1.93 17.73
CA GLU A 215 -11.58 1.91 18.33
C GLU A 215 -10.66 2.98 17.73
N MET A 216 -10.73 3.21 16.42
CA MET A 216 -10.03 4.31 15.77
C MET A 216 -10.48 5.66 16.33
N GLU A 217 -11.79 5.89 16.48
CA GLU A 217 -12.32 7.14 17.05
C GLU A 217 -11.80 7.36 18.47
N ALA A 218 -11.83 6.31 19.29
CA ALA A 218 -11.34 6.37 20.67
C ALA A 218 -9.84 6.70 20.77
N GLN A 219 -9.01 6.21 19.84
CA GLN A 219 -7.55 6.42 19.87
C GLN A 219 -7.10 7.68 19.11
N PHE A 220 -7.74 8.00 17.98
CA PHE A 220 -7.32 9.06 17.08
C PHE A 220 -8.10 10.37 17.25
N GLY A 221 -9.26 10.29 17.91
CA GLY A 221 -10.21 11.39 18.10
C GLY A 221 -11.27 11.44 16.99
N ALA A 222 -12.50 11.81 17.39
CA ALA A 222 -13.68 11.92 16.53
C ALA A 222 -13.47 12.73 15.25
N GLN A 223 -12.66 13.79 15.31
CA GLN A 223 -12.42 14.71 14.21
C GLN A 223 -11.33 14.25 13.23
N ARG A 224 -10.68 13.11 13.47
CA ARG A 224 -9.66 12.60 12.54
C ARG A 224 -10.30 12.34 11.18
N ARG A 225 -9.72 12.91 10.13
CA ARG A 225 -10.18 12.69 8.75
C ARG A 225 -9.89 11.26 8.31
N ILE A 226 -10.83 10.67 7.58
CA ILE A 226 -10.76 9.31 7.05
C ILE A 226 -11.53 9.24 5.71
N ALA A 227 -11.07 8.36 4.83
CA ALA A 227 -11.84 7.85 3.70
C ALA A 227 -12.08 6.35 3.87
N ALA A 228 -13.33 5.91 3.74
CA ALA A 228 -13.70 4.50 3.66
C ALA A 228 -14.00 4.18 2.19
N CYS A 229 -13.10 3.44 1.55
CA CYS A 229 -13.21 3.03 0.16
C CYS A 229 -13.74 1.59 0.13
N ARG A 230 -14.95 1.42 -0.39
CA ARG A 230 -15.68 0.15 -0.43
C ARG A 230 -15.73 -0.35 -1.87
N GLU A 231 -15.43 -1.63 -2.05
CA GLU A 231 -15.65 -2.33 -3.33
C GLU A 231 -15.05 -1.58 -4.54
N LEU A 232 -13.85 -1.01 -4.39
CA LEU A 232 -13.19 -0.26 -5.45
C LEU A 232 -13.13 -1.08 -6.75
N THR A 233 -13.43 -0.41 -7.86
CA THR A 233 -13.55 -0.93 -9.24
C THR A 233 -14.71 -1.90 -9.47
N LYS A 234 -15.45 -2.32 -8.44
CA LYS A 234 -16.61 -3.21 -8.58
C LYS A 234 -17.89 -2.40 -8.82
N LEU A 235 -18.99 -3.08 -9.15
CA LEU A 235 -20.30 -2.47 -9.44
C LEU A 235 -20.83 -1.54 -8.32
N HIS A 236 -20.48 -1.82 -7.07
CA HIS A 236 -20.94 -1.08 -5.90
C HIS A 236 -19.83 -0.24 -5.26
N GLU A 237 -18.91 0.30 -6.07
CA GLU A 237 -17.86 1.21 -5.62
C GLU A 237 -18.47 2.40 -4.84
N GLU A 238 -17.91 2.66 -3.67
CA GLU A 238 -18.33 3.76 -2.81
C GLU A 238 -17.12 4.32 -2.05
N ILE A 239 -16.94 5.64 -2.09
CA ILE A 239 -15.85 6.32 -1.38
C ILE A 239 -16.45 7.39 -0.47
N LEU A 240 -16.59 7.06 0.82
CA LEU A 240 -17.07 7.99 1.83
C LEU A 240 -15.89 8.71 2.48
N ARG A 241 -15.98 10.05 2.58
CA ARG A 241 -14.94 10.89 3.17
C ARG A 241 -15.55 11.72 4.28
N GLY A 242 -14.88 11.80 5.42
CA GLY A 242 -15.43 12.47 6.59
C GLY A 242 -14.45 12.47 7.75
N SER A 243 -14.94 12.92 8.89
CA SER A 243 -14.36 12.62 10.19
C SER A 243 -14.70 11.17 10.60
N LEU A 244 -13.93 10.60 11.53
CA LEU A 244 -14.22 9.28 12.08
C LEU A 244 -15.64 9.19 12.65
N ALA A 245 -16.11 10.24 13.33
CA ALA A 245 -17.47 10.31 13.86
C ALA A 245 -18.53 10.24 12.76
N GLU A 246 -18.37 10.98 11.66
CA GLU A 246 -19.30 10.98 10.53
C GLU A 246 -19.36 9.61 9.85
N ILE A 247 -18.19 9.00 9.59
CA ILE A 247 -18.12 7.68 8.96
C ILE A 247 -18.68 6.59 9.88
N LEU A 248 -18.39 6.66 11.18
CA LEU A 248 -18.95 5.73 12.16
C LEU A 248 -20.48 5.86 12.23
N ALA A 249 -21.02 7.08 12.30
CA ALA A 249 -22.45 7.31 12.33
C ALA A 249 -23.15 6.77 11.07
N HIS A 250 -22.56 6.99 9.89
CA HIS A 250 -23.07 6.44 8.63
C HIS A 250 -23.22 4.90 8.70
N PHE A 251 -22.19 4.19 9.13
CA PHE A 251 -22.22 2.72 9.19
C PHE A 251 -23.02 2.16 10.36
N GLN A 252 -23.38 2.98 11.36
CA GLN A 252 -24.35 2.60 12.38
C GLN A 252 -25.78 2.59 11.80
N SER A 253 -26.10 3.51 10.88
CA SER A 253 -27.38 3.52 10.17
C SER A 253 -27.43 2.57 8.96
N THR A 254 -26.30 2.37 8.29
CA THR A 254 -26.19 1.59 7.05
C THR A 254 -25.29 0.40 7.29
N LYS A 255 -25.85 -0.82 7.21
CA LYS A 255 -25.08 -2.06 7.43
C LYS A 255 -23.91 -2.14 6.42
N PRO A 256 -22.65 -2.24 6.88
CA PRO A 256 -21.51 -2.41 6.00
C PRO A 256 -21.60 -3.69 5.16
N ARG A 257 -21.21 -3.61 3.89
CA ARG A 257 -21.14 -4.74 2.95
C ARG A 257 -19.91 -4.61 2.06
N GLY A 258 -19.41 -5.74 1.55
CA GLY A 258 -18.21 -5.76 0.70
C GLY A 258 -16.92 -5.50 1.47
N GLU A 259 -15.83 -5.31 0.74
CA GLU A 259 -14.49 -5.12 1.30
C GLU A 259 -14.14 -3.65 1.42
N PHE A 260 -13.41 -3.29 2.48
CA PHE A 260 -13.03 -1.91 2.76
C PHE A 260 -11.52 -1.73 2.78
N THR A 261 -11.07 -0.67 2.12
CA THR A 261 -9.78 -0.04 2.40
C THR A 261 -10.04 1.28 3.12
N LEU A 262 -9.51 1.40 4.33
CA LEU A 262 -9.61 2.58 5.17
C LEU A 262 -8.33 3.41 5.00
N VAL A 263 -8.49 4.68 4.64
CA VAL A 263 -7.39 5.65 4.55
C VAL A 263 -7.60 6.70 5.62
N VAL A 264 -6.78 6.69 6.66
CA VAL A 264 -6.91 7.55 7.84
C VAL A 264 -5.83 8.61 7.80
N ALA A 265 -6.19 9.86 8.03
CA ALA A 265 -5.22 10.93 8.12
C ALA A 265 -4.24 10.68 9.26
N GLY A 266 -3.01 11.14 9.10
CA GLY A 266 -2.09 11.26 10.22
C GLY A 266 -2.61 12.25 11.28
N LYS A 267 -1.97 12.24 12.43
CA LYS A 267 -2.16 13.24 13.47
C LYS A 267 -1.80 14.60 12.86
N PRO A 268 -2.73 15.58 12.86
CA PRO A 268 -2.40 16.93 12.43
C PRO A 268 -1.15 17.39 13.16
N LEU A 269 -0.26 18.08 12.44
CA LEU A 269 0.72 18.90 13.14
C LEU A 269 -0.08 19.83 14.05
N ASP A 270 0.32 20.01 15.31
CA ASP A 270 -0.22 21.14 16.07
C ASP A 270 0.12 22.37 15.22
N GLU A 271 -0.88 22.93 14.55
CA GLU A 271 -0.65 24.06 13.69
C GLU A 271 -0.13 25.19 14.57
N ARG A 272 0.89 25.90 14.09
CA ARG A 272 1.24 27.16 14.72
C ARG A 272 -0.04 27.99 14.72
N TRP A 273 -0.55 28.32 15.90
CA TRP A 273 -1.79 29.08 16.01
C TRP A 273 -1.64 30.36 15.19
N LEU A 274 -2.69 30.74 14.47
CA LEU A 274 -2.72 32.07 13.87
C LEU A 274 -2.64 33.11 15.00
N GLU A 275 -1.95 34.22 14.75
CA GLU A 275 -1.76 35.28 15.75
C GLU A 275 -3.07 35.73 16.44
N PRO A 276 -4.23 35.85 15.76
CA PRO A 276 -5.49 36.19 16.44
C PRO A 276 -5.91 35.19 17.52
N ALA A 277 -5.67 33.90 17.32
CA ALA A 277 -5.97 32.86 18.31
C ALA A 277 -5.02 32.95 19.51
N VAL A 278 -3.73 33.22 19.25
CA VAL A 278 -2.72 33.48 20.30
C VAL A 278 -3.12 34.70 21.13
N ARG A 279 -3.46 35.83 20.49
CA ARG A 279 -3.89 37.06 21.16
C ARG A 279 -5.16 36.86 21.99
N LYS A 280 -6.15 36.13 21.46
CA LYS A 280 -7.39 35.81 22.17
C LYS A 280 -7.12 35.02 23.45
N GLN A 281 -6.33 33.95 23.37
CA GLN A 281 -6.01 33.12 24.54
C GLN A 281 -5.15 33.86 25.55
N LEU A 282 -4.20 34.66 25.08
CA LEU A 282 -3.36 35.51 25.92
C LEU A 282 -4.20 36.52 26.71
N ARG A 283 -5.20 37.15 26.07
CA ARG A 283 -6.16 38.05 26.75
C ARG A 283 -6.94 37.31 27.84
N ILE A 284 -7.45 36.11 27.57
CA ILE A 284 -8.18 35.29 28.55
C ILE A 284 -7.34 35.08 29.82
N PHE A 285 -6.07 34.68 29.69
CA PHE A 285 -5.21 34.46 30.85
C PHE A 285 -4.86 35.75 31.59
N LEU A 286 -4.65 36.87 30.87
CA LEU A 286 -4.43 38.17 31.49
C LEU A 286 -5.65 38.64 32.28
N ASP A 287 -6.85 38.46 31.73
CA ASP A 287 -8.12 38.82 32.38
C ASP A 287 -8.41 37.94 33.61
N GLN A 288 -7.87 36.71 33.63
CA GLN A 288 -7.86 35.83 34.81
C GLN A 288 -6.82 36.22 35.87
N GLY A 289 -6.09 37.33 35.67
CA GLY A 289 -5.11 37.86 36.62
C GLY A 289 -3.72 37.24 36.54
N LEU A 290 -3.43 36.43 35.51
CA LEU A 290 -2.08 35.89 35.34
C LEU A 290 -1.11 37.02 34.94
N LYS A 291 0.12 36.93 35.45
CA LYS A 291 1.19 37.84 35.02
C LYS A 291 1.52 37.61 33.54
N PRO A 292 1.87 38.66 32.77
CA PRO A 292 2.18 38.54 31.33
C PRO A 292 3.21 37.46 30.98
N SER A 293 4.22 37.28 31.83
CA SER A 293 5.23 36.22 31.67
C SER A 293 4.64 34.80 31.76
N ASP A 294 3.71 34.58 32.69
CA ASP A 294 3.11 33.27 32.95
C ASP A 294 2.01 32.96 31.92
N ALA A 295 1.21 33.97 31.54
CA ALA A 295 0.27 33.88 30.43
C ALA A 295 0.99 33.53 29.12
N ALA A 296 2.10 34.22 28.80
CA ALA A 296 2.90 33.92 27.60
C ALA A 296 3.50 32.49 27.63
N ARG A 297 3.92 32.00 28.81
CA ARG A 297 4.42 30.63 28.96
C ARG A 297 3.33 29.59 28.68
N GLN A 298 2.12 29.79 29.21
CA GLN A 298 1.02 28.85 29.02
C GLN A 298 0.51 28.82 27.57
N VAL A 299 0.42 29.97 26.91
CA VAL A 299 0.01 30.04 25.49
C VAL A 299 1.07 29.46 24.56
N ALA A 300 2.36 29.71 24.82
CA ALA A 300 3.46 29.14 24.02
C ALA A 300 3.49 27.61 24.06
N ALA A 301 3.11 27.01 25.20
CA ALA A 301 3.02 25.55 25.35
C ALA A 301 1.97 24.89 24.44
N GLN A 302 1.02 25.66 23.90
CA GLN A 302 -0.13 25.14 23.13
C GLN A 302 -0.16 25.65 21.68
N SER A 303 0.54 26.75 21.39
CA SER A 303 0.40 27.49 20.12
C SER A 303 1.53 27.30 19.11
N ARG A 304 2.60 26.60 19.49
CA ARG A 304 3.89 26.55 18.75
C ARG A 304 4.50 27.93 18.42
N TRP A 305 4.07 28.98 19.12
CA TRP A 305 4.82 30.23 19.21
C TRP A 305 5.86 30.11 20.31
N SER A 306 7.04 30.70 20.13
CA SER A 306 8.00 30.82 21.22
C SER A 306 7.43 31.72 22.32
N ARG A 307 7.81 31.45 23.58
CA ARG A 307 7.43 32.31 24.72
C ARG A 307 7.78 33.78 24.46
N GLN A 308 8.89 34.03 23.77
CA GLN A 308 9.36 35.38 23.46
C GLN A 308 8.47 36.09 22.42
N GLU A 309 8.03 35.38 21.38
CA GLU A 309 7.06 35.90 20.41
C GLU A 309 5.71 36.17 21.08
N VAL A 310 5.18 35.26 21.90
CA VAL A 310 3.92 35.47 22.61
C VAL A 310 4.01 36.63 23.61
N TYR A 311 5.12 36.74 24.35
CA TYR A 311 5.31 37.83 25.31
C TYR A 311 5.36 39.19 24.61
N ARG A 312 5.94 39.28 23.40
CA ARG A 312 5.94 40.51 22.61
C ARG A 312 4.53 41.02 22.30
N LEU A 313 3.59 40.11 22.03
CA LEU A 313 2.19 40.47 21.79
C LEU A 313 1.50 41.10 23.02
N THR A 314 2.04 40.94 24.24
CA THR A 314 1.54 41.64 25.43
C THR A 314 1.96 43.12 25.48
N LEU A 315 3.00 43.48 24.72
CA LEU A 315 3.58 44.84 24.69
C LEU A 315 3.03 45.67 23.52
N GLU A 316 2.55 45.01 22.47
CA GLU A 316 1.89 45.60 21.31
C GLU A 316 0.40 45.82 21.62
N LYS A 317 -0.01 47.07 21.83
CA LYS A 317 -1.39 47.47 22.12
C LYS A 317 -2.31 47.30 20.91
#